data_AF-A0A7C3UAZ4-F1
#
_entry.id   AF-A0A7C3UAZ4-F1
#
_cell.length_a   1.000
_cell.length_b   1.000
_cell.length_c   1.000
_cell.angle_alpha   90.00
_cell.angle_beta   90.00
_cell.angle_gamma   90.00
#
_symmetry.space_group_name_H-M   'P 1'
#
loop_
_entity.id
_entity.type
_entity.pdbx_description
1 polymer ?
#
loop_
_entity_poly.entity_id
_entity_poly.type
_entity_poly.pdbx_seq_one_letter_code
_entity_poly.pdbx_strand_id
1 'polypeptide(L)'
;MFEIKNLNAKQYFGILAAIVVLTDLVILLDVPILRQILGFLCFTIVPGLLILHILKLDKIEFSKKFVLSIGLSVSFLMFAGLLINSLHPLILKPLSLIPII
;
A
#
# COMPACT_ATOMS: atom_id res chain seq x y z
N MET A 1 -9.86 9.90 -22.97
CA MET A 1 -9.56 8.47 -22.70
C MET A 1 -8.11 8.41 -22.28
N PHE A 2 -7.79 8.24 -20.99
CA PHE A 2 -6.40 8.17 -20.54
C PHE A 2 -5.81 6.82 -21.00
N GLU A 3 -5.04 6.82 -22.09
CA GLU A 3 -4.26 5.66 -22.51
C GLU A 3 -3.11 5.47 -21.53
N ILE A 4 -3.25 4.51 -20.62
CA ILE A 4 -2.15 4.06 -19.78
C ILE A 4 -1.19 3.29 -20.69
N LYS A 5 -0.04 3.91 -20.96
CA LYS A 5 1.08 3.32 -21.70
C LYS A 5 1.33 1.89 -21.20
N ASN A 6 1.54 0.94 -22.11
CA ASN A 6 1.91 -0.44 -21.80
C ASN A 6 3.27 -0.46 -21.07
N LEU A 7 3.26 -0.31 -19.75
CA LEU A 7 4.43 -0.41 -18.89
C LEU A 7 4.83 -1.88 -18.76
N ASN A 8 6.11 -2.18 -18.90
CA ASN A 8 6.61 -3.52 -18.65
C ASN A 8 6.41 -3.88 -17.16
N ALA A 9 6.14 -5.15 -16.83
CA ALA A 9 5.97 -5.59 -15.44
C ALA A 9 7.14 -5.18 -14.53
N LYS A 10 8.38 -5.22 -15.04
CA LYS A 10 9.57 -4.74 -14.30
C LYS A 10 9.52 -3.24 -14.01
N GLN A 11 9.06 -2.44 -14.98
CA GLN A 11 8.94 -0.99 -14.82
C GLN A 11 7.80 -0.64 -13.86
N TYR A 12 6.67 -1.32 -13.97
CA TYR A 12 5.54 -1.14 -13.07
C TYR A 12 5.92 -1.41 -11.60
N PHE A 13 6.58 -2.54 -11.35
CA PHE A 13 7.08 -2.87 -10.02
C PHE A 13 8.13 -1.86 -9.54
N GLY A 14 9.04 -1.43 -10.43
CA GLY A 14 10.02 -0.39 -10.12
C GLY A 14 9.38 0.94 -9.71
N ILE A 15 8.30 1.35 -10.36
CA ILE A 15 7.55 2.57 -10.01
C ILE A 15 6.90 2.42 -8.63
N LEU A 16 6.25 1.28 -8.35
CA LEU A 16 5.65 1.05 -7.03
C LEU A 16 6.69 1.03 -5.92
N ALA A 17 7.83 0.36 -6.14
CA ALA A 17 8.95 0.34 -5.20
C ALA A 17 9.51 1.74 -4.95
N ALA A 18 9.66 2.56 -6.00
CA ALA A 18 10.11 3.93 -5.87
C ALA A 18 9.14 4.80 -5.06
N ILE A 19 7.82 4.62 -5.22
CA ILE A 19 6.80 5.33 -4.42
C ILE A 19 6.90 4.95 -2.95
N VAL A 20 7.09 3.66 -2.64
CA VAL A 20 7.27 3.18 -1.26
C VAL A 20 8.54 3.79 -0.65
N VAL A 21 9.68 3.71 -1.34
CA VAL A 21 10.95 4.28 -0.87
C VAL A 21 10.85 5.79 -0.65
N LEU A 22 10.18 6.51 -1.54
CA LEU A 22 9.95 7.95 -1.37
C LEU A 22 9.08 8.24 -0.14
N THR A 23 8.04 7.44 0.08
CA THR A 23 7.15 7.56 1.24
C THR A 23 7.92 7.30 2.53
N ASP A 24 8.76 6.26 2.57
CA ASP A 24 9.64 5.94 3.70
C ASP A 24 10.62 7.07 3.99
N LEU A 25 11.20 7.68 2.95
CA LEU A 25 12.08 8.84 3.11
C LEU A 25 11.33 10.02 3.72
N VAL A 26 10.12 10.34 3.26
CA VAL A 26 9.30 11.40 3.84
C VAL A 26 8.92 11.09 5.29
N ILE A 27 8.65 9.82 5.61
CA ILE A 27 8.39 9.37 6.98
C ILE A 27 9.62 9.61 7.87
N LEU A 28 10.80 9.26 7.37
CA LEU A 28 12.07 9.37 8.08
C LEU A 28 12.50 10.83 8.32
N LEU A 29 12.23 11.74 7.38
CA LEU A 29 12.46 13.18 7.55
C LEU A 29 11.40 13.87 8.43
N ASP A 30 10.42 13.14 8.95
CA ASP A 30 9.39 13.63 9.88
C ASP A 30 8.58 14.83 9.33
N VAL A 31 8.32 14.86 8.02
CA VAL A 31 7.53 15.93 7.39
C VAL A 31 6.05 15.71 7.71
N PRO A 32 5.42 16.51 8.59
CA PRO A 32 4.21 16.10 9.31
C PRO A 32 3.00 15.84 8.41
N ILE A 33 2.66 16.81 7.55
CA ILE A 33 1.49 16.73 6.67
C ILE A 33 1.74 15.75 5.51
N LEU A 34 2.92 15.82 4.91
CA LEU A 34 3.27 15.01 3.75
C LEU A 34 3.37 13.53 4.10
N ARG A 35 3.92 13.20 5.27
CA ARG A 35 3.99 11.83 5.78
C ARG A 35 2.61 11.20 5.90
N GLN A 36 1.64 11.92 6.46
CA GLN A 36 0.28 11.40 6.65
C GLN A 36 -0.40 11.13 5.31
N ILE A 37 -0.31 12.07 4.38
CA ILE A 37 -0.94 11.95 3.05
C ILE A 37 -0.30 10.80 2.27
N LEU A 38 1.03 10.74 2.19
CA LEU A 38 1.74 9.70 1.44
C LEU A 38 1.57 8.33 2.09
N GLY A 39 1.66 8.23 3.41
CA GLY A 39 1.44 6.98 4.13
C GLY A 39 0.03 6.44 3.89
N PHE A 40 -0.99 7.29 4.02
CA PHE A 40 -2.38 6.93 3.72
C PHE A 40 -2.54 6.45 2.28
N LEU A 41 -1.99 7.19 1.31
CA LEU A 41 -2.11 6.84 -0.11
C LEU A 41 -1.39 5.53 -0.43
N CYS A 42 -0.21 5.33 0.14
CA CYS A 42 0.59 4.12 -0.03
C CYS A 42 -0.17 2.91 0.50
N PHE A 43 -0.70 2.97 1.73
CA PHE A 43 -1.46 1.86 2.31
C PHE A 43 -2.81 1.59 1.65
N THR A 44 -3.50 2.61 1.14
CA THR A 44 -4.83 2.44 0.52
C THR A 44 -4.77 2.04 -0.95
N ILE A 45 -3.66 2.26 -1.65
CA ILE A 45 -3.57 1.99 -3.09
C ILE A 45 -2.57 0.89 -3.43
N VAL A 46 -1.35 0.93 -2.86
CA VAL A 46 -0.25 0.06 -3.30
C VAL A 46 -0.52 -1.44 -3.07
N PRO A 47 -1.00 -1.89 -1.90
CA PRO A 47 -1.27 -3.31 -1.67
C PRO A 47 -2.29 -3.88 -2.66
N GLY A 48 -3.40 -3.17 -2.86
CA GLY A 48 -4.45 -3.57 -3.79
C GLY A 48 -4.00 -3.59 -5.24
N LEU A 49 -3.16 -2.63 -5.66
CA LEU A 49 -2.55 -2.65 -6.99
C LEU A 49 -1.66 -3.88 -7.18
N LEU A 50 -0.87 -4.23 -6.17
CA LEU A 50 -0.03 -5.43 -6.16
C LEU A 50 -0.88 -6.71 -6.27
N ILE A 51 -1.94 -6.82 -5.48
CA ILE A 51 -2.82 -8.00 -5.49
C ILE A 51 -3.56 -8.09 -6.83
N LEU A 52 -4.05 -6.99 -7.39
CA LEU A 52 -4.64 -6.97 -8.73
C LEU A 52 -3.68 -7.46 -9.81
N HIS A 53 -2.39 -7.10 -9.69
CA HIS A 53 -1.36 -7.55 -10.61
C HIS A 53 -1.07 -9.05 -10.45
N ILE A 54 -1.00 -9.56 -9.21
CA ILE A 54 -0.84 -10.99 -8.92
C ILE A 54 -2.01 -11.80 -9.51
N LEU A 55 -3.23 -11.28 -9.38
CA LEU A 55 -4.44 -11.89 -9.92
C LEU A 55 -4.59 -11.70 -11.45
N LYS A 56 -3.69 -10.96 -12.11
CA LYS A 56 -3.68 -10.69 -13.56
C LYS A 56 -5.00 -10.11 -14.09
N LEU A 57 -5.59 -9.19 -13.31
CA LEU A 57 -6.85 -8.50 -13.64
C LEU A 57 -6.59 -7.32 -14.58
N ASP A 58 -6.05 -7.61 -15.76
CA ASP A 58 -5.56 -6.60 -16.71
C ASP A 58 -6.65 -6.05 -17.64
N LYS A 59 -7.78 -6.76 -17.77
CA LYS A 59 -8.87 -6.42 -18.71
C LYS A 59 -10.01 -5.59 -18.10
N ILE A 60 -9.80 -5.03 -16.92
CA ILE A 60 -10.83 -4.25 -16.21
C ILE A 60 -10.69 -2.77 -16.55
N GLU A 61 -11.81 -2.09 -16.77
CA GLU A 61 -11.88 -0.64 -16.94
C GLU A 61 -11.17 0.10 -15.79
N PHE A 62 -10.54 1.23 -16.10
CA PHE A 62 -9.72 1.98 -15.14
C PHE A 62 -10.46 2.33 -13.84
N SER A 63 -11.71 2.81 -13.93
CA SER A 63 -12.53 3.17 -12.78
C SER A 63 -12.78 1.98 -11.86
N LYS A 64 -13.18 0.84 -12.43
CA LYS A 64 -13.38 -0.43 -11.71
C LYS A 64 -12.07 -0.92 -11.10
N LYS A 65 -10.95 -0.84 -11.83
CA LYS A 65 -9.62 -1.23 -11.35
C LYS A 65 -9.19 -0.38 -10.16
N PHE A 66 -9.45 0.93 -10.20
CA PHE A 66 -9.12 1.85 -9.13
C PHE A 66 -9.93 1.57 -7.86
N VAL A 67 -11.26 1.46 -7.97
CA VAL A 67 -12.14 1.13 -6.83
C VAL A 67 -11.80 -0.23 -6.26
N LEU A 68 -11.56 -1.23 -7.12
CA LEU A 68 -11.18 -2.58 -6.70
C LEU A 68 -9.81 -2.58 -5.99
N SER A 69 -8.85 -1.78 -6.46
CA SER A 69 -7.56 -1.61 -5.79
C SER A 69 -7.73 -1.07 -4.37
N ILE A 70 -8.53 -0.01 -4.21
CA ILE A 70 -8.75 0.57 -2.88
C ILE A 70 -9.45 -0.43 -1.96
N GLY A 71 -10.52 -1.07 -2.43
CA GLY A 71 -11.24 -2.08 -1.65
C GLY A 71 -10.33 -3.23 -1.22
N LEU A 72 -9.48 -3.72 -2.13
CA LEU A 72 -8.57 -4.82 -1.88
C LEU A 72 -7.44 -4.45 -0.91
N SER A 73 -6.91 -3.23 -0.98
CA SER A 73 -5.98 -2.72 0.03
C SER A 73 -6.64 -2.65 1.40
N VAL A 74 -7.85 -2.09 1.50
CA VAL A 74 -8.57 -1.98 2.78
C VAL A 74 -8.88 -3.35 3.35
N SER A 75 -9.36 -4.29 2.53
CA SER A 75 -9.57 -5.68 2.96
C SER A 75 -8.26 -6.32 3.45
N PHE A 76 -7.16 -6.15 2.71
CA PHE A 76 -5.85 -6.66 3.11
C PHE A 76 -5.41 -6.09 4.47
N LEU A 77 -5.56 -4.78 4.69
CA LEU A 77 -5.24 -4.13 5.96
C LEU A 77 -6.12 -4.66 7.11
N MET A 78 -7.42 -4.85 6.87
CA MET A 78 -8.34 -5.40 7.87
C MET A 78 -7.99 -6.83 8.25
N PHE A 79 -7.68 -7.69 7.27
CA PHE A 79 -7.24 -9.06 7.54
C PHE A 79 -5.89 -9.09 8.24
N ALA A 80 -4.91 -8.28 7.82
CA ALA A 80 -3.63 -8.17 8.48
C ALA A 80 -3.79 -7.70 9.94
N GLY A 81 -4.63 -6.68 10.17
CA GLY A 81 -4.96 -6.21 11.51
C GLY A 81 -5.62 -7.28 12.37
N LEU A 82 -6.59 -8.03 11.82
CA LEU A 82 -7.24 -9.15 12.49
C LEU A 82 -6.24 -10.26 12.86
N LEU A 83 -5.33 -10.60 11.96
CA LEU A 83 -4.28 -11.59 12.19
C LEU A 83 -3.34 -11.15 13.30
N ILE A 84 -2.84 -9.92 13.25
CA ILE A 84 -1.98 -9.34 14.29
C ILE A 84 -2.71 -9.34 15.64
N ASN A 85 -3.98 -8.93 15.67
CA ASN A 85 -4.79 -8.88 16.89
C ASN A 85 -5.10 -10.28 17.45
N SER A 86 -5.29 -11.29 16.59
CA SER A 86 -5.53 -12.66 17.03
C SER A 86 -4.25 -13.35 17.53
N LEU A 87 -3.10 -12.98 16.96
CA LEU A 87 -1.77 -13.47 17.35
C LEU A 87 -1.13 -12.62 18.48
N HIS A 88 -1.89 -11.69 19.04
CA HIS A 88 -1.47 -10.65 20.00
C HIS A 88 -0.76 -11.15 21.28
N PRO A 89 -0.86 -12.41 21.76
CA PRO A 89 0.06 -12.86 22.82
C PRO A 89 1.55 -12.77 22.44
N LEU A 90 1.90 -12.60 21.16
CA LEU A 90 3.30 -12.52 20.68
C LEU A 90 3.80 -11.14 20.25
N ILE A 91 2.96 -10.09 20.18
CA ILE A 91 3.36 -8.78 19.61
C ILE A 91 3.07 -7.65 20.61
N LEU A 92 4.09 -7.26 21.39
CA LEU A 92 3.97 -6.29 22.49
C LEU A 92 3.87 -4.82 22.04
N LYS A 93 4.22 -4.45 20.80
CA LYS A 93 4.01 -3.09 20.25
C LYS A 93 4.11 -3.07 18.72
N PRO A 94 2.99 -3.04 17.98
CA PRO A 94 3.03 -3.26 16.53
C PRO A 94 3.49 -2.04 15.71
N LEU A 95 3.40 -0.80 16.23
CA LEU A 95 3.69 0.41 15.44
C LEU A 95 4.24 1.58 16.30
N SER A 96 5.27 1.31 17.10
CA SER A 96 5.82 2.29 18.04
C SER A 96 7.07 2.98 17.53
N LEU A 97 7.10 4.31 17.64
CA LEU A 97 8.27 5.13 17.29
C LEU A 97 9.32 5.19 18.42
N ILE A 98 8.95 4.82 19.65
CA ILE A 98 9.76 4.92 20.88
C ILE A 98 9.71 3.56 21.62
N PRO A 99 10.78 3.08 22.27
CA PRO A 99 10.73 1.82 23.03
C PRO A 99 9.59 1.85 24.06
N ILE A 100 8.92 0.72 24.33
CA ILE A 100 8.31 0.56 25.67
C ILE A 100 9.50 0.26 26.56
N ILE A 101 10.02 1.32 27.14
CA ILE A 101 10.56 1.54 28.47
C ILE A 101 11.36 2.83 28.35
#